data_AF-A0AAD6S0H2-F1
#
_entry.id   AF-A0AAD6S0H2-F1
#
_cell.length_a   1.000
_cell.length_b   1.000
_cell.length_c   1.000
_cell.angle_alpha   90.00
_cell.angle_beta   90.00
_cell.angle_gamma   90.00
#
_symmetry.space_group_name_H-M   'P 1'
#
loop_
_entity.id
_entity.type
_entity.pdbx_description
1 polymer ?
#
loop_
_entity_poly.entity_id
_entity_poly.type
_entity_poly.pdbx_seq_one_letter_code
_entity_poly.pdbx_strand_id
1 'polypeptide(L)'
;MPSSLNPNPADLPEVAGQLPFAVIRKLNGKFKRLNDHTFTSKIPVFLFFITTLRPVEGGSPAQCFAEFISGIQNGSWGLEGAVDHMGNPARTLSAAEGYSYFNCTSFCGTGPDAFSWSDFSQQFSAWLLPWLALVSQLPFGGRDKLDNVMVVILAVGSPMLAAYSLALTLINGRWLARHFAGISYPNAIDAFHVLNGLQQAPLSVSNEDSLLKSLVVLPENDKWWEYLKELLHWEHTWNIPAATSIGWVFISYLFTVIDAFDASTRSSGNGVSDGQATGSVWLWLFPVVIGWLQLSPKCDDARLRRAIGEANRIAYVADEDSDPVLAERVSAARAFSLLNAGLIDDAAQDDALCSAPIYNYARLHSWTLCTELVVSVLRKASRQADAHLRADGRRCWRQAGETQLIHPDNRRATRGAIEKFCPDVEEGSAWVCGSSHWGSSTISRIFLASFIAATLQWGTAGAALIIHVLTPPRGLGCRSALIIIYAMTSTIIWGLLVTSSALAHYSLCVSPARNPELRRNTRRMSLLLRRSAKLLAIANSLCVVMAAVAEFSNFLNRCWCNTLIRDILQNTYDKAYVVVFFPASQSSLLLPWASGLTLGLGCTGLFVLFVNLLLNPLP
;
A
#
# COMPACT_ATOMS: atom_id res chain seq x y z
N MET A 1 31.58 -11.87 -54.98
CA MET A 1 33.01 -11.65 -55.35
C MET A 1 33.24 -10.15 -55.40
N PRO A 2 34.36 -9.61 -54.90
CA PRO A 2 35.64 -10.26 -54.55
C PRO A 2 35.73 -10.58 -53.03
N SER A 3 36.25 -11.73 -52.57
CA SER A 3 37.67 -12.03 -52.25
C SER A 3 38.36 -10.93 -51.44
N SER A 4 39.07 -11.13 -50.34
CA SER A 4 39.59 -12.27 -49.57
C SER A 4 40.48 -11.60 -48.52
N LEU A 5 40.52 -12.05 -47.26
CA LEU A 5 41.72 -11.99 -46.39
C LEU A 5 41.41 -12.62 -45.02
N ASN A 6 41.92 -13.84 -44.87
CA ASN A 6 42.18 -14.52 -43.60
C ASN A 6 43.45 -13.92 -42.97
N PRO A 7 43.51 -13.80 -41.64
CA PRO A 7 44.76 -14.05 -40.93
C PRO A 7 44.63 -15.19 -39.91
N ASN A 8 45.71 -15.96 -39.83
CA ASN A 8 45.93 -17.12 -38.99
C ASN A 8 45.82 -16.83 -37.47
N PRO A 9 45.45 -17.84 -36.65
CA PRO A 9 45.39 -17.74 -35.21
C PRO A 9 46.73 -18.19 -34.60
N ALA A 10 47.68 -17.28 -34.47
CA ALA A 10 48.87 -17.48 -33.65
C ALA A 10 49.42 -16.10 -33.32
N ASP A 11 48.94 -15.52 -32.22
CA ASP A 11 49.61 -14.50 -31.40
C ASP A 11 48.60 -13.94 -30.38
N LEU A 12 48.46 -14.61 -29.24
CA LEU A 12 47.89 -14.02 -28.03
C LEU A 12 48.78 -14.41 -26.85
N PRO A 13 49.30 -13.43 -26.08
CA PRO A 13 50.16 -13.70 -24.95
C PRO A 13 49.37 -14.27 -23.77
N GLU A 14 49.94 -15.33 -23.21
CA GLU A 14 49.58 -15.97 -21.96
C GLU A 14 49.79 -14.97 -20.80
N VAL A 15 48.69 -14.42 -20.26
CA VAL A 15 48.72 -13.67 -19.00
C VAL A 15 47.93 -14.46 -17.96
N ALA A 16 48.63 -15.38 -17.31
CA ALA A 16 48.24 -15.93 -16.02
C ALA A 16 48.38 -14.82 -14.96
N GLY A 17 47.25 -14.23 -14.55
CA GLY A 17 47.17 -13.19 -13.54
C GLY A 17 46.12 -13.54 -12.48
N GLN A 18 46.61 -13.94 -11.32
CA GLN A 18 45.88 -14.25 -10.08
C GLN A 18 44.66 -13.34 -9.84
N LEU A 19 43.46 -13.93 -9.81
CA LEU A 19 42.30 -13.29 -9.19
C LEU A 19 42.57 -13.12 -7.69
N PRO A 20 42.39 -11.90 -7.12
CA PRO A 20 42.62 -11.71 -5.71
C PRO A 20 41.58 -12.48 -4.90
N PHE A 21 42.04 -13.29 -3.95
CA PHE A 21 41.22 -13.96 -2.92
C PHE A 21 40.21 -13.02 -2.23
N ALA A 22 40.43 -11.69 -2.27
CA ALA A 22 39.51 -10.68 -1.78
C ALA A 22 38.18 -10.60 -2.58
N VAL A 23 38.18 -10.86 -3.90
CA VAL A 23 36.97 -10.84 -4.74
C VAL A 23 36.12 -12.10 -4.50
N ILE A 24 36.77 -13.26 -4.31
CA ILE A 24 36.09 -14.50 -3.94
C ILE A 24 35.51 -14.39 -2.51
N ARG A 25 36.18 -13.69 -1.58
CA ARG A 25 35.64 -13.42 -0.24
C ARG A 25 34.46 -12.43 -0.25
N LYS A 26 34.48 -11.43 -1.14
CA LYS A 26 33.37 -10.47 -1.33
C LYS A 26 32.15 -11.12 -2.01
N LEU A 27 32.39 -12.07 -2.92
CA LEU A 27 31.35 -12.89 -3.53
C LEU A 27 30.78 -13.94 -2.56
N ASN A 28 31.62 -14.61 -1.75
CA ASN A 28 31.16 -15.51 -0.68
C ASN A 28 30.39 -14.76 0.43
N GLY A 29 30.77 -13.52 0.74
CA GLY A 29 30.01 -12.67 1.68
C GLY A 29 28.64 -12.23 1.14
N LYS A 30 28.51 -12.04 -0.18
CA LYS A 30 27.21 -11.79 -0.85
C LYS A 30 26.37 -13.07 -0.99
N PHE A 31 26.98 -14.21 -1.29
CA PHE A 31 26.29 -15.50 -1.36
C PHE A 31 25.79 -15.98 0.00
N LYS A 32 26.56 -15.73 1.08
CA LYS A 32 26.13 -16.01 2.45
C LYS A 32 24.99 -15.10 2.92
N ARG A 33 24.96 -13.82 2.49
CA ARG A 33 23.80 -12.92 2.69
C ARG A 33 22.55 -13.32 1.92
N LEU A 34 22.69 -13.95 0.75
CA LEU A 34 21.56 -14.55 0.02
C LEU A 34 21.03 -15.81 0.73
N ASN A 35 21.88 -16.55 1.44
CA ASN A 35 21.48 -17.75 2.17
C ASN A 35 20.83 -17.45 3.54
N ASP A 36 21.08 -16.27 4.12
CA ASP A 36 20.41 -15.79 5.35
C ASP A 36 19.03 -15.17 5.08
N HIS A 37 18.66 -14.94 3.81
CA HIS A 37 17.28 -14.62 3.44
C HIS A 37 16.46 -15.90 3.32
N THR A 38 15.83 -16.27 4.44
CA THR A 38 14.66 -17.15 4.66
C THR A 38 13.64 -17.32 3.50
N PHE A 39 14.07 -17.80 2.34
CA PHE A 39 13.20 -18.01 1.17
C PHE A 39 13.27 -19.44 0.61
N THR A 40 14.40 -20.14 0.73
CA THR A 40 14.49 -21.56 0.36
C THR A 40 13.63 -22.46 1.27
N SER A 41 13.29 -22.03 2.48
CA SER A 41 12.39 -22.77 3.38
C SER A 41 10.89 -22.48 3.17
N LYS A 42 10.51 -21.60 2.22
CA LYS A 42 9.10 -21.17 2.01
C LYS A 42 8.45 -21.68 0.73
N ILE A 43 9.24 -22.23 -0.19
CA ILE A 43 8.76 -22.99 -1.35
C ILE A 43 7.96 -24.26 -0.96
N PRO A 44 8.22 -24.96 0.16
CA PRO A 44 7.44 -26.14 0.54
C PRO A 44 5.96 -25.85 0.82
N VAL A 45 5.61 -24.64 1.30
CA VAL A 45 4.23 -24.28 1.64
C VAL A 45 3.38 -24.08 0.38
N PHE A 46 3.98 -23.52 -0.68
CA PHE A 46 3.31 -23.32 -1.96
C PHE A 46 3.01 -24.66 -2.67
N LEU A 47 3.95 -25.62 -2.58
CA LEU A 47 3.74 -26.97 -3.10
C LEU A 47 2.75 -27.78 -2.23
N PHE A 48 2.78 -27.62 -0.90
CA PHE A 48 1.88 -28.34 0.00
C PHE A 48 0.39 -28.01 -0.24
N PHE A 49 0.06 -26.75 -0.54
CA PHE A 49 -1.32 -26.34 -0.84
C PHE A 49 -1.80 -26.72 -2.24
N ILE A 50 -0.91 -26.80 -3.25
CA ILE A 50 -1.28 -27.33 -4.56
C ILE A 50 -1.53 -28.85 -4.47
N THR A 51 -0.80 -29.56 -3.59
CA THR A 51 -1.01 -31.00 -3.39
C THR A 51 -2.28 -31.37 -2.61
N THR A 52 -2.94 -30.43 -1.92
CA THR A 52 -4.24 -30.66 -1.27
C THR A 52 -5.43 -30.47 -2.20
N LEU A 53 -5.23 -29.90 -3.41
CA LEU A 53 -6.21 -29.88 -4.50
C LEU A 53 -6.18 -31.17 -5.31
N ARG A 54 -6.00 -32.34 -4.67
CA ARG A 54 -6.28 -33.60 -5.36
C ARG A 54 -7.80 -33.68 -5.58
N PRO A 55 -8.26 -33.91 -6.83
CA PRO A 55 -9.66 -34.24 -7.05
C PRO A 55 -9.95 -35.50 -6.25
N VAL A 56 -10.77 -35.39 -5.21
CA VAL A 56 -11.35 -36.57 -4.58
C VAL A 56 -12.35 -37.10 -5.59
N GLU A 57 -12.04 -38.23 -6.22
CA GLU A 57 -12.97 -39.00 -7.04
C GLU A 57 -14.11 -39.50 -6.15
N GLY A 58 -15.10 -38.64 -5.91
CA GLY A 58 -16.39 -38.96 -5.29
C GLY A 58 -17.49 -38.56 -6.27
N GLY A 59 -18.54 -39.37 -6.40
CA GLY A 59 -19.65 -39.17 -7.35
C GLY A 59 -20.18 -37.74 -7.32
N SER A 60 -20.52 -37.20 -8.50
CA SER A 60 -20.71 -35.76 -8.74
C SER A 60 -21.81 -35.11 -7.89
N PRO A 61 -21.47 -34.29 -6.88
CA PRO A 61 -22.48 -33.67 -6.02
C PRO A 61 -23.35 -32.59 -6.71
N ALA A 62 -22.93 -32.10 -7.89
CA ALA A 62 -23.76 -31.23 -8.74
C ALA A 62 -24.99 -31.96 -9.32
N GLN A 63 -24.86 -33.26 -9.63
CA GLN A 63 -26.03 -34.10 -9.90
C GLN A 63 -26.84 -34.29 -8.63
N CYS A 64 -26.21 -34.42 -7.45
CA CYS A 64 -26.95 -34.54 -6.20
C CYS A 64 -27.84 -33.33 -5.93
N PHE A 65 -27.35 -32.10 -6.04
CA PHE A 65 -28.22 -30.93 -5.81
C PHE A 65 -29.38 -30.87 -6.79
N ALA A 66 -29.15 -31.11 -8.09
CA ALA A 66 -30.20 -31.12 -9.10
C ALA A 66 -31.22 -32.27 -8.91
N GLU A 67 -30.74 -33.48 -8.63
CA GLU A 67 -31.56 -34.66 -8.32
C GLU A 67 -32.34 -34.45 -7.02
N PHE A 68 -31.71 -33.83 -6.02
CA PHE A 68 -32.34 -33.43 -4.77
C PHE A 68 -33.47 -32.43 -5.02
N ILE A 69 -33.26 -31.37 -5.82
CA ILE A 69 -34.33 -30.43 -6.21
C ILE A 69 -35.50 -31.18 -6.84
N SER A 70 -35.21 -32.03 -7.84
CA SER A 70 -36.25 -32.76 -8.57
C SER A 70 -37.01 -33.71 -7.65
N GLY A 71 -36.32 -34.30 -6.68
CA GLY A 71 -36.89 -35.14 -5.65
C GLY A 71 -37.85 -34.38 -4.73
N ILE A 72 -37.46 -33.18 -4.31
CA ILE A 72 -38.29 -32.32 -3.47
C ILE A 72 -39.57 -31.94 -4.20
N GLN A 73 -39.46 -31.50 -5.45
CA GLN A 73 -40.62 -31.10 -6.25
C GLN A 73 -41.58 -32.26 -6.51
N ASN A 74 -41.05 -33.48 -6.63
CA ASN A 74 -41.82 -34.70 -6.85
C ASN A 74 -42.35 -35.33 -5.54
N GLY A 75 -42.02 -34.76 -4.36
CA GLY A 75 -42.47 -35.26 -3.07
C GLY A 75 -41.86 -36.60 -2.63
N SER A 76 -40.80 -37.06 -3.29
CA SER A 76 -40.18 -38.36 -3.02
C SER A 76 -39.50 -38.45 -1.65
N TRP A 77 -39.32 -37.33 -0.95
CA TRP A 77 -38.47 -37.20 0.25
C TRP A 77 -39.23 -36.68 1.47
N GLY A 78 -40.53 -36.39 1.33
CA GLY A 78 -41.36 -35.87 2.42
C GLY A 78 -40.96 -34.47 2.92
N LEU A 79 -41.50 -34.10 4.08
CA LEU A 79 -41.27 -32.80 4.75
C LEU A 79 -40.18 -32.86 5.83
N GLU A 80 -39.64 -34.05 6.11
CA GLU A 80 -38.67 -34.23 7.19
C GLU A 80 -37.35 -33.53 6.84
N GLY A 81 -36.98 -32.53 7.65
CA GLY A 81 -35.80 -31.69 7.42
C GLY A 81 -35.96 -30.62 6.33
N ALA A 82 -37.14 -30.50 5.70
CA ALA A 82 -37.46 -29.43 4.76
C ALA A 82 -37.65 -28.10 5.50
N VAL A 83 -37.14 -27.00 4.93
CA VAL A 83 -37.22 -25.66 5.51
C VAL A 83 -37.65 -24.59 4.51
N ASP A 84 -38.16 -23.47 4.99
CA ASP A 84 -38.41 -22.23 4.22
C ASP A 84 -37.10 -21.41 4.01
N HIS A 85 -37.15 -20.31 3.25
CA HIS A 85 -36.01 -19.38 3.03
C HIS A 85 -35.46 -18.73 4.31
N MET A 86 -36.17 -18.84 5.43
CA MET A 86 -35.72 -18.35 6.73
C MET A 86 -35.10 -19.46 7.60
N GLY A 87 -35.11 -20.71 7.13
CA GLY A 87 -34.61 -21.88 7.84
C GLY A 87 -35.61 -22.48 8.84
N ASN A 88 -36.90 -22.11 8.79
CA ASN A 88 -37.92 -22.72 9.63
C ASN A 88 -38.48 -23.99 8.97
N PRO A 89 -38.89 -25.02 9.74
CA PRO A 89 -39.48 -26.23 9.18
C PRO A 89 -40.67 -25.94 8.24
N ALA A 90 -40.60 -26.45 7.02
CA ALA A 90 -41.64 -26.27 6.02
C ALA A 90 -42.88 -27.10 6.40
N ARG A 91 -44.05 -26.45 6.41
CA ARG A 91 -45.33 -27.11 6.74
C ARG A 91 -45.97 -27.82 5.55
N THR A 92 -45.57 -27.45 4.34
CA THR A 92 -46.09 -27.99 3.08
C THR A 92 -44.96 -28.10 2.07
N LEU A 93 -45.10 -29.01 1.10
CA LEU A 93 -44.08 -29.27 0.09
C LEU A 93 -43.84 -28.03 -0.80
N SER A 94 -44.89 -27.26 -1.04
CA SER A 94 -44.85 -25.98 -1.76
C SER A 94 -44.15 -24.85 -1.02
N ALA A 95 -43.96 -24.98 0.30
CA ALA A 95 -43.25 -24.01 1.13
C ALA A 95 -41.81 -24.46 1.46
N ALA A 96 -41.40 -25.65 0.98
CA ALA A 96 -40.05 -26.14 1.13
C ALA A 96 -39.15 -25.45 0.09
N GLU A 97 -38.26 -24.61 0.58
CA GLU A 97 -37.30 -23.82 -0.23
C GLU A 97 -35.86 -24.28 0.03
N GLY A 98 -35.65 -25.09 1.06
CA GLY A 98 -34.36 -25.63 1.46
C GLY A 98 -34.46 -26.85 2.36
N TYR A 99 -33.31 -27.35 2.83
CA TYR A 99 -33.22 -28.47 3.77
C TYR A 99 -32.13 -28.28 4.82
N SER A 100 -32.25 -29.01 5.92
CA SER A 100 -31.24 -29.03 6.99
C SER A 100 -29.87 -29.51 6.49
N TYR A 101 -28.81 -29.06 7.17
CA TYR A 101 -27.43 -29.51 6.93
C TYR A 101 -27.30 -31.03 6.98
N PHE A 102 -27.94 -31.66 7.98
CA PHE A 102 -27.90 -33.10 8.18
C PHE A 102 -28.40 -33.85 6.94
N ASN A 103 -29.58 -33.45 6.43
CA ASN A 103 -30.16 -34.04 5.22
C ASN A 103 -29.25 -33.80 4.01
N CYS A 104 -28.72 -32.59 3.83
CA CYS A 104 -27.77 -32.30 2.75
C CYS A 104 -26.58 -33.26 2.78
N THR A 105 -25.94 -33.43 3.94
CA THR A 105 -24.78 -34.33 4.07
C THR A 105 -25.13 -35.81 3.93
N SER A 106 -26.32 -36.22 4.35
CA SER A 106 -26.78 -37.60 4.22
C SER A 106 -27.04 -37.98 2.77
N PHE A 107 -27.44 -37.02 1.93
CA PHE A 107 -27.80 -37.28 0.54
C PHE A 107 -26.68 -36.96 -0.45
N CYS A 108 -26.01 -35.82 -0.28
CA CYS A 108 -24.95 -35.36 -1.18
C CYS A 108 -23.54 -35.65 -0.65
N GLY A 109 -23.42 -36.19 0.56
CA GLY A 109 -22.13 -36.41 1.19
C GLY A 109 -21.45 -35.12 1.65
N THR A 110 -20.16 -35.22 1.96
CA THR A 110 -19.32 -34.12 2.45
C THR A 110 -18.34 -33.58 1.40
N GLY A 111 -18.35 -34.17 0.20
CA GLY A 111 -17.47 -33.83 -0.91
C GLY A 111 -17.84 -32.53 -1.62
N PRO A 112 -16.92 -31.96 -2.41
CA PRO A 112 -17.21 -30.86 -3.32
C PRO A 112 -17.96 -31.31 -4.57
N ASP A 113 -18.73 -30.40 -5.14
CA ASP A 113 -19.21 -30.49 -6.51
C ASP A 113 -18.06 -30.76 -7.50
N ALA A 114 -18.39 -31.43 -8.61
CA ALA A 114 -17.40 -31.73 -9.64
C ALA A 114 -16.87 -30.44 -10.28
N PHE A 115 -15.57 -30.44 -10.57
CA PHE A 115 -14.92 -29.33 -11.27
C PHE A 115 -15.47 -29.19 -12.69
N SER A 116 -15.85 -27.96 -13.05
CA SER A 116 -16.32 -27.59 -14.39
C SER A 116 -15.40 -26.53 -14.98
N TRP A 117 -14.68 -26.87 -16.06
CA TRP A 117 -13.76 -25.92 -16.69
C TRP A 117 -14.49 -24.73 -17.32
N SER A 118 -15.69 -24.94 -17.88
CA SER A 118 -16.49 -23.86 -18.45
C SER A 118 -16.85 -22.84 -17.38
N ASP A 119 -17.37 -23.29 -16.24
CA ASP A 119 -17.83 -22.42 -15.16
C ASP A 119 -16.64 -21.71 -14.51
N PHE A 120 -15.56 -22.45 -14.24
CA PHE A 120 -14.32 -21.88 -13.72
C PHE A 120 -13.77 -20.77 -14.62
N SER A 121 -13.61 -21.05 -15.92
CA SER A 121 -13.00 -20.10 -16.84
C SER A 121 -13.86 -18.85 -17.04
N GLN A 122 -15.19 -18.99 -17.09
CA GLN A 122 -16.14 -17.89 -17.16
C GLN A 122 -16.06 -17.02 -15.91
N GLN A 123 -16.20 -17.62 -14.72
CA GLN A 123 -16.22 -16.88 -13.45
C GLN A 123 -14.87 -16.22 -13.14
N PHE A 124 -13.75 -16.94 -13.36
CA PHE A 124 -12.41 -16.39 -13.18
C PHE A 124 -12.15 -15.18 -14.09
N SER A 125 -12.53 -15.27 -15.37
CA SER A 125 -12.33 -14.20 -16.35
C SER A 125 -13.20 -12.99 -16.05
N ALA A 126 -14.40 -13.20 -15.52
CA ALA A 126 -15.36 -12.13 -15.23
C ALA A 126 -15.08 -11.42 -13.90
N TRP A 127 -14.72 -12.16 -12.84
CA TRP A 127 -14.70 -11.65 -11.46
C TRP A 127 -13.32 -11.48 -10.84
N LEU A 128 -12.26 -12.09 -11.39
CA LEU A 128 -10.91 -12.00 -10.81
C LEU A 128 -9.87 -11.44 -11.77
N LEU A 129 -9.85 -11.91 -13.02
CA LEU A 129 -8.84 -11.52 -14.01
C LEU A 129 -8.70 -9.99 -14.19
N PRO A 130 -9.79 -9.19 -14.25
CA PRO A 130 -9.67 -7.74 -14.40
C PRO A 130 -8.95 -7.08 -13.20
N TRP A 131 -9.13 -7.61 -12.00
CA TRP A 131 -8.43 -7.11 -10.80
C TRP A 131 -6.96 -7.47 -10.80
N LEU A 132 -6.60 -8.69 -11.23
CA LEU A 132 -5.20 -9.08 -11.39
C LEU A 132 -4.50 -8.18 -12.43
N ALA A 133 -5.21 -7.78 -13.49
CA ALA A 133 -4.69 -6.81 -14.44
C ALA A 133 -4.47 -5.43 -13.77
N LEU A 134 -5.37 -4.94 -12.92
CA LEU A 134 -5.16 -3.71 -12.16
C LEU A 134 -4.02 -3.80 -11.12
N VAL A 135 -3.79 -4.96 -10.51
CA VAL A 135 -2.66 -5.16 -9.59
C VAL A 135 -1.32 -4.90 -10.30
N SER A 136 -1.23 -5.20 -11.59
CA SER A 136 -0.05 -4.88 -12.41
C SER A 136 0.21 -3.38 -12.58
N GLN A 137 -0.80 -2.53 -12.32
CA GLN A 137 -0.71 -1.07 -12.42
C GLN A 137 -0.27 -0.41 -11.10
N LEU A 138 -0.04 -1.19 -10.04
CA LEU A 138 0.46 -0.64 -8.79
C LEU A 138 1.87 -0.05 -8.96
N PRO A 139 2.17 1.10 -8.34
CA PRO A 139 3.49 1.71 -8.46
C PRO A 139 4.55 0.84 -7.80
N PHE A 140 5.51 0.40 -8.61
CA PHE A 140 6.68 -0.35 -8.17
C PHE A 140 7.83 0.62 -7.85
N GLY A 141 8.49 0.41 -6.73
CA GLY A 141 9.58 1.27 -6.25
C GLY A 141 10.47 0.56 -5.23
N GLY A 142 10.52 -0.77 -5.33
CA GLY A 142 11.47 -1.59 -4.59
C GLY A 142 12.88 -1.40 -5.12
N ARG A 143 13.89 -1.68 -4.28
CA ARG A 143 15.30 -1.55 -4.69
C ARG A 143 15.67 -2.62 -5.73
N ASP A 144 15.10 -3.80 -5.56
CA ASP A 144 15.30 -4.97 -6.41
C ASP A 144 13.95 -5.55 -6.87
N LYS A 145 13.99 -6.44 -7.88
CA LYS A 145 12.79 -7.11 -8.42
C LYS A 145 11.95 -7.82 -7.35
N LEU A 146 12.60 -8.38 -6.32
CA LEU A 146 11.92 -9.07 -5.22
C LEU A 146 11.17 -8.10 -4.29
N ASP A 147 11.70 -6.89 -4.09
CA ASP A 147 11.03 -5.86 -3.30
C ASP A 147 9.74 -5.41 -4.00
N ASN A 148 9.73 -5.36 -5.35
CA ASN A 148 8.51 -5.08 -6.12
C ASN A 148 7.42 -6.15 -5.93
N VAL A 149 7.80 -7.43 -5.85
CA VAL A 149 6.84 -8.51 -5.54
C VAL A 149 6.28 -8.34 -4.13
N MET A 150 7.12 -7.96 -3.15
CA MET A 150 6.66 -7.70 -1.79
C MET A 150 5.67 -6.52 -1.73
N VAL A 151 5.85 -5.48 -2.56
CA VAL A 151 4.90 -4.36 -2.66
C VAL A 151 3.51 -4.86 -3.10
N VAL A 152 3.44 -5.75 -4.10
CA VAL A 152 2.18 -6.36 -4.53
C VAL A 152 1.56 -7.19 -3.41
N ILE A 153 2.36 -8.06 -2.78
CA ILE A 153 1.89 -8.93 -1.69
C ILE A 153 1.36 -8.10 -0.52
N LEU A 154 2.02 -7.01 -0.15
CA LEU A 154 1.56 -6.12 0.90
C LEU A 154 0.26 -5.41 0.54
N ALA A 155 0.09 -5.00 -0.72
CA ALA A 155 -1.12 -4.34 -1.18
C ALA A 155 -2.32 -5.32 -1.20
N VAL A 156 -2.15 -6.49 -1.81
CA VAL A 156 -3.21 -7.52 -1.92
C VAL A 156 -3.51 -8.14 -0.56
N GLY A 157 -2.47 -8.40 0.25
CA GLY A 157 -2.60 -8.97 1.58
C GLY A 157 -3.11 -7.98 2.63
N SER A 158 -2.96 -6.67 2.41
CA SER A 158 -3.52 -5.62 3.27
C SER A 158 -3.94 -4.40 2.45
N PRO A 159 -5.16 -4.43 1.86
CA PRO A 159 -5.72 -3.24 1.24
C PRO A 159 -5.84 -2.06 2.21
N MET A 160 -6.02 -2.35 3.51
CA MET A 160 -5.99 -1.36 4.58
C MET A 160 -4.67 -0.57 4.57
N LEU A 161 -3.53 -1.25 4.47
CA LEU A 161 -2.21 -0.62 4.39
C LEU A 161 -2.04 0.20 3.11
N ALA A 162 -2.51 -0.32 1.97
CA ALA A 162 -2.44 0.36 0.69
C ALA A 162 -3.23 1.69 0.71
N ALA A 163 -4.50 1.61 1.13
CA ALA A 163 -5.39 2.76 1.28
C ALA A 163 -4.86 3.75 2.32
N TYR A 164 -4.35 3.26 3.46
CA TYR A 164 -3.72 4.09 4.50
C TYR A 164 -2.54 4.87 3.97
N SER A 165 -1.64 4.22 3.23
CA SER A 165 -0.42 4.85 2.72
C SER A 165 -0.73 5.94 1.69
N LEU A 166 -1.75 5.72 0.85
CA LEU A 166 -2.27 6.73 -0.08
C LEU A 166 -2.91 7.90 0.68
N ALA A 167 -3.84 7.63 1.60
CA ALA A 167 -4.50 8.67 2.39
C ALA A 167 -3.51 9.50 3.21
N LEU A 168 -2.51 8.85 3.81
CA LEU A 168 -1.45 9.50 4.58
C LEU A 168 -0.63 10.46 3.70
N THR A 169 -0.31 10.08 2.47
CA THR A 169 0.45 10.94 1.52
C THR A 169 -0.33 12.23 1.23
N LEU A 170 -1.62 12.12 0.96
CA LEU A 170 -2.48 13.26 0.67
C LEU A 170 -2.66 14.19 1.89
N ILE A 171 -2.88 13.59 3.06
CA ILE A 171 -3.00 14.32 4.32
C ILE A 171 -1.68 15.02 4.66
N ASN A 172 -0.53 14.38 4.41
CA ASN A 172 0.79 14.97 4.59
C ASN A 172 1.01 16.18 3.67
N GLY A 173 0.58 16.10 2.40
CA GLY A 173 0.64 17.23 1.47
C GLY A 173 -0.17 18.43 1.97
N ARG A 174 -1.40 18.21 2.44
CA ARG A 174 -2.22 19.28 3.04
C ARG A 174 -1.65 19.83 4.34
N TRP A 175 -1.12 18.96 5.19
CA TRP A 175 -0.43 19.38 6.41
C TRP A 175 0.76 20.27 6.05
N LEU A 176 1.56 19.89 5.05
CA LEU A 176 2.71 20.64 4.59
C LEU A 176 2.33 22.03 4.07
N ALA A 177 1.30 22.13 3.22
CA ALA A 177 0.83 23.42 2.70
C ALA A 177 0.46 24.38 3.84
N ARG A 178 -0.27 23.92 4.86
CA ARG A 178 -0.58 24.74 6.04
C ARG A 178 0.65 25.19 6.82
N HIS A 179 1.75 24.44 6.77
CA HIS A 179 3.00 24.81 7.45
C HIS A 179 3.80 25.86 6.68
N PHE A 180 3.64 25.86 5.35
CA PHE A 180 4.21 26.87 4.45
C PHE A 180 3.34 28.12 4.32
N ALA A 181 2.05 28.03 4.65
CA ALA A 181 1.14 29.16 4.68
C ALA A 181 1.70 30.31 5.55
N GLY A 182 1.87 31.47 4.94
CA GLY A 182 2.39 32.68 5.59
C GLY A 182 3.91 32.77 5.69
N ILE A 183 4.68 31.87 5.06
CA ILE A 183 6.13 32.05 4.90
C ILE A 183 6.39 32.87 3.64
N SER A 184 6.84 34.11 3.81
CA SER A 184 7.19 35.02 2.72
C SER A 184 8.71 35.04 2.54
N TYR A 185 9.23 34.07 1.79
CA TYR A 185 10.68 33.97 1.52
C TYR A 185 10.93 33.44 0.09
N PRO A 186 11.97 33.91 -0.64
CA PRO A 186 12.13 33.67 -2.09
C PRO A 186 12.06 32.21 -2.54
N ASN A 187 12.64 31.28 -1.79
CA ASN A 187 12.66 29.85 -2.13
C ASN A 187 11.58 29.02 -1.41
N ALA A 188 10.63 29.65 -0.70
CA ALA A 188 9.63 28.94 0.10
C ALA A 188 8.69 28.07 -0.75
N ILE A 189 8.23 28.58 -1.90
CA ILE A 189 7.32 27.86 -2.81
C ILE A 189 8.04 26.65 -3.43
N ASP A 190 9.27 26.82 -3.88
CA ASP A 190 10.06 25.73 -4.44
C ASP A 190 10.39 24.68 -3.38
N ALA A 191 10.74 25.11 -2.15
CA ALA A 191 10.96 24.21 -1.03
C ALA A 191 9.71 23.39 -0.67
N PHE A 192 8.52 23.99 -0.72
CA PHE A 192 7.26 23.27 -0.56
C PHE A 192 7.12 22.16 -1.60
N HIS A 193 7.32 22.46 -2.89
CA HIS A 193 7.20 21.46 -3.96
C HIS A 193 8.24 20.34 -3.84
N VAL A 194 9.49 20.68 -3.49
CA VAL A 194 10.56 19.70 -3.24
C VAL A 194 10.17 18.77 -2.09
N LEU A 195 9.79 19.31 -0.92
CA LEU A 195 9.43 18.48 0.24
C LEU A 195 8.18 17.64 0.00
N ASN A 196 7.20 18.18 -0.73
CA ASN A 196 6.01 17.45 -1.13
C ASN A 196 6.34 16.28 -2.08
N GLY A 197 7.23 16.49 -3.05
CA GLY A 197 7.70 15.45 -3.97
C GLY A 197 8.56 14.38 -3.29
N LEU A 198 9.27 14.74 -2.22
CA LEU A 198 10.16 13.85 -1.47
C LEU A 198 9.47 13.08 -0.33
N GLN A 199 8.14 13.14 -0.21
CA GLN A 199 7.38 12.39 0.82
C GLN A 199 7.67 10.89 0.85
N GLN A 200 7.91 10.30 -0.31
CA GLN A 200 8.14 8.85 -0.45
C GLN A 200 9.62 8.49 -0.47
N ALA A 201 10.50 9.50 -0.42
CA ALA A 201 11.93 9.33 -0.39
C ALA A 201 12.42 9.01 1.04
N PRO A 202 13.48 8.21 1.19
CA PRO A 202 14.19 8.09 2.47
C PRO A 202 15.03 9.35 2.74
N LEU A 203 14.37 10.50 2.88
CA LEU A 203 14.99 11.81 3.04
C LEU A 203 15.74 11.90 4.36
N SER A 204 16.94 12.49 4.30
CA SER A 204 17.74 12.90 5.45
C SER A 204 18.19 14.34 5.23
N VAL A 205 17.92 15.19 6.22
CA VAL A 205 18.33 16.60 6.21
C VAL A 205 19.38 16.83 7.29
N SER A 206 20.53 17.37 6.91
CA SER A 206 21.61 17.74 7.83
C SER A 206 21.68 19.24 8.03
N ASN A 207 21.73 19.66 9.30
CA ASN A 207 22.02 21.02 9.71
C ASN A 207 23.45 21.15 10.30
N GLU A 208 24.30 20.13 10.10
CA GLU A 208 25.71 20.21 10.46
C GLU A 208 26.39 21.32 9.63
N ASP A 209 27.37 21.98 10.23
CA ASP A 209 28.16 23.05 9.60
C ASP A 209 27.37 24.14 8.89
N SER A 210 26.21 24.52 9.43
CA SER A 210 25.28 25.49 8.82
C SER A 210 24.79 25.12 7.41
N LEU A 211 24.92 23.86 6.98
CA LEU A 211 24.60 23.41 5.61
C LEU A 211 23.15 23.75 5.22
N LEU A 212 22.18 23.37 6.06
CA LEU A 212 20.77 23.67 5.80
C LEU A 212 20.48 25.17 5.90
N LYS A 213 21.02 25.86 6.90
CA LYS A 213 20.83 27.32 7.06
C LYS A 213 21.36 28.06 5.83
N SER A 214 22.54 27.69 5.34
CA SER A 214 23.14 28.22 4.12
C SER A 214 22.29 27.91 2.89
N LEU A 215 21.78 26.68 2.76
CA LEU A 215 20.91 26.27 1.65
C LEU A 215 19.61 27.08 1.59
N VAL A 216 19.06 27.46 2.74
CA VAL A 216 17.84 28.26 2.82
C VAL A 216 18.14 29.75 2.64
N VAL A 217 19.11 30.29 3.38
CA VAL A 217 19.32 31.74 3.49
C VAL A 217 20.03 32.30 2.25
N LEU A 218 21.10 31.67 1.76
CA LEU A 218 21.92 32.25 0.71
C LEU A 218 21.18 32.39 -0.63
N PRO A 219 21.30 33.51 -1.35
CA PRO A 219 20.62 33.73 -2.62
C PRO A 219 21.16 32.85 -3.76
N GLU A 220 22.42 32.41 -3.71
CA GLU A 220 22.99 31.47 -4.69
C GLU A 220 22.21 30.15 -4.76
N ASN A 221 21.60 29.76 -3.64
CA ASN A 221 20.87 28.51 -3.51
C ASN A 221 19.41 28.59 -4.00
N ASP A 222 18.91 29.76 -4.42
CA ASP A 222 17.56 29.84 -5.02
C ASP A 222 17.46 28.95 -6.28
N LYS A 223 18.52 28.96 -7.10
CA LYS A 223 18.65 28.06 -8.27
C LYS A 223 18.70 26.59 -7.89
N TRP A 224 19.20 26.25 -6.70
CA TRP A 224 19.22 24.86 -6.23
C TRP A 224 17.80 24.34 -6.00
N TRP A 225 16.94 25.16 -5.37
CA TRP A 225 15.54 24.79 -5.09
C TRP A 225 14.73 24.69 -6.38
N GLU A 226 14.89 25.66 -7.28
CA GLU A 226 14.26 25.66 -8.60
C GLU A 226 14.69 24.43 -9.42
N TYR A 227 16.00 24.18 -9.51
CA TYR A 227 16.55 23.07 -10.28
C TYR A 227 16.15 21.72 -9.69
N LEU A 228 16.15 21.54 -8.36
CA LEU A 228 15.66 20.31 -7.75
C LEU A 228 14.16 20.11 -7.97
N LYS A 229 13.35 21.18 -7.89
CA LYS A 229 11.92 21.12 -8.23
C LYS A 229 11.72 20.62 -9.66
N GLU A 230 12.43 21.19 -10.64
CA GLU A 230 12.40 20.75 -12.04
C GLU A 230 12.85 19.29 -12.20
N LEU A 231 13.95 18.93 -11.55
CA LEU A 231 14.46 17.56 -11.52
C LEU A 231 13.56 16.59 -10.77
N LEU A 232 12.56 17.02 -10.01
CA LEU A 232 11.53 16.16 -9.40
C LEU A 232 10.23 16.19 -10.20
N HIS A 233 10.05 17.16 -11.10
CA HIS A 233 8.90 17.31 -11.98
C HIS A 233 8.96 16.35 -13.18
N TRP A 234 8.99 15.05 -12.88
CA TRP A 234 8.91 14.02 -13.92
C TRP A 234 7.47 13.89 -14.44
N GLU A 235 7.34 13.76 -15.77
CA GLU A 235 6.08 13.50 -16.47
C GLU A 235 5.26 12.38 -15.82
N HIS A 236 3.95 12.58 -15.87
CA HIS A 236 2.93 11.84 -15.12
C HIS A 236 3.01 10.33 -15.38
N THR A 237 2.89 9.51 -14.33
CA THR A 237 2.52 8.08 -14.47
C THR A 237 1.16 7.89 -15.12
N TRP A 238 0.37 8.96 -15.24
CA TRP A 238 -0.85 9.03 -16.02
C TRP A 238 -0.53 9.05 -17.52
N ASN A 239 -0.31 7.87 -18.08
CA ASN A 239 -0.26 7.68 -19.53
C ASN A 239 -1.63 7.20 -20.06
N ILE A 240 -1.94 7.54 -21.32
CA ILE A 240 -3.18 7.12 -21.99
C ILE A 240 -3.42 5.61 -21.87
N PRO A 241 -2.39 4.72 -22.01
CA PRO A 241 -2.58 3.28 -21.81
C PRO A 241 -3.06 2.88 -20.41
N ALA A 242 -2.51 3.47 -19.34
CA ALA A 242 -2.91 3.19 -17.97
C ALA A 242 -4.36 3.64 -17.71
N ALA A 243 -4.71 4.85 -18.16
CA ALA A 243 -6.09 5.34 -18.07
C ALA A 243 -7.07 4.45 -18.85
N THR A 244 -6.69 4.03 -20.05
CA THR A 244 -7.49 3.14 -20.90
C THR A 244 -7.67 1.75 -20.27
N SER A 245 -6.61 1.20 -19.68
CA SER A 245 -6.65 -0.07 -18.94
C SER A 245 -7.62 -0.03 -17.77
N ILE A 246 -7.57 1.02 -16.95
CA ILE A 246 -8.53 1.24 -15.85
C ILE A 246 -9.96 1.37 -16.37
N GLY A 247 -10.14 2.13 -17.46
CA GLY A 247 -11.44 2.28 -18.13
C GLY A 247 -12.01 0.94 -18.59
N TRP A 248 -11.19 0.09 -19.21
CA TRP A 248 -11.62 -1.25 -19.64
C TRP A 248 -11.98 -2.16 -18.47
N VAL A 249 -11.22 -2.13 -17.38
CA VAL A 249 -11.55 -2.92 -16.18
C VAL A 249 -12.88 -2.45 -15.57
N PHE A 250 -13.13 -1.13 -15.55
CA PHE A 250 -14.41 -0.58 -15.09
C PHE A 250 -15.58 -1.00 -15.98
N ILE A 251 -15.44 -0.88 -17.31
CA ILE A 251 -16.47 -1.30 -18.27
C ILE A 251 -16.72 -2.81 -18.15
N SER A 252 -15.66 -3.61 -18.06
CA SER A 252 -15.78 -5.06 -17.88
C SER A 252 -16.53 -5.39 -16.60
N TYR A 253 -16.19 -4.76 -15.47
CA TYR A 253 -16.89 -4.98 -14.21
C TYR A 253 -18.36 -4.57 -14.29
N LEU A 254 -18.67 -3.44 -14.94
CA LEU A 254 -20.05 -2.98 -15.13
C LEU A 254 -20.87 -4.00 -15.94
N PHE A 255 -20.32 -4.50 -17.05
CA PHE A 255 -21.01 -5.53 -17.85
C PHE A 255 -21.18 -6.84 -17.09
N THR A 256 -20.16 -7.29 -16.35
CA THR A 256 -20.26 -8.47 -15.49
C THR A 256 -21.37 -8.31 -14.44
N VAL A 257 -21.48 -7.13 -13.83
CA VAL A 257 -22.53 -6.82 -12.86
C VAL A 257 -23.92 -6.80 -13.52
N ILE A 258 -24.07 -6.18 -14.70
CA ILE A 258 -25.33 -6.14 -15.44
C ILE A 258 -25.78 -7.56 -15.81
N ASP A 259 -24.88 -8.37 -16.36
CA ASP A 259 -25.14 -9.77 -16.72
C ASP A 259 -25.58 -10.58 -15.49
N ALA A 260 -24.90 -10.38 -14.36
CA ALA A 260 -25.27 -11.00 -13.09
C ALA A 260 -26.68 -10.60 -12.61
N PHE A 261 -27.07 -9.32 -12.69
CA PHE A 261 -28.42 -8.89 -12.34
C PHE A 261 -29.47 -9.47 -13.29
N ASP A 262 -29.17 -9.50 -14.58
CA ASP A 262 -30.05 -10.01 -15.62
C ASP A 262 -30.30 -11.51 -15.45
N ALA A 263 -29.23 -12.29 -15.19
CA ALA A 263 -29.32 -13.70 -14.88
C ALA A 263 -30.18 -13.98 -13.63
N SER A 264 -30.04 -13.17 -12.58
CA SER A 264 -30.85 -13.29 -11.35
C SER A 264 -32.33 -12.97 -11.53
N THR A 265 -32.67 -12.14 -12.52
CA THR A 265 -34.08 -11.89 -12.86
C THR A 265 -34.72 -13.01 -13.69
N ARG A 266 -33.92 -13.71 -14.50
CA ARG A 266 -34.43 -14.73 -15.44
C ARG A 266 -34.44 -16.16 -14.90
N SER A 267 -33.60 -16.48 -13.92
CA SER A 267 -33.34 -17.87 -13.51
C SER A 267 -34.08 -18.23 -12.21
N SER A 268 -35.06 -19.13 -12.29
CA SER A 268 -35.71 -19.78 -11.13
C SER A 268 -34.96 -21.03 -10.64
N GLY A 269 -33.67 -21.18 -10.97
CA GLY A 269 -32.88 -22.37 -10.67
C GLY A 269 -31.41 -22.04 -10.38
N ASN A 270 -30.89 -22.66 -9.30
CA ASN A 270 -29.48 -22.92 -8.95
C ASN A 270 -28.48 -21.75 -8.92
N GLY A 271 -28.92 -20.49 -8.89
CA GLY A 271 -28.03 -19.34 -8.79
C GLY A 271 -27.50 -19.11 -7.37
N VAL A 272 -26.61 -19.97 -6.86
CA VAL A 272 -25.71 -19.54 -5.79
C VAL A 272 -24.85 -18.40 -6.39
N SER A 273 -24.74 -17.28 -5.66
CA SER A 273 -24.12 -16.03 -6.11
C SER A 273 -22.60 -16.13 -6.30
N ASP A 274 -22.14 -17.04 -7.13
CA ASP A 274 -20.73 -17.39 -7.26
C ASP A 274 -20.01 -16.24 -8.00
N GLY A 275 -19.11 -15.54 -7.29
CA GLY A 275 -18.20 -14.52 -7.84
C GLY A 275 -18.51 -13.04 -7.60
N GLN A 276 -19.76 -12.67 -7.30
CA GLN A 276 -20.13 -11.25 -7.11
C GLN A 276 -19.55 -10.63 -5.85
N ALA A 277 -19.57 -11.41 -4.77
CA ALA A 277 -18.93 -11.03 -3.52
C ALA A 277 -17.42 -10.90 -3.73
N THR A 278 -16.80 -11.80 -4.50
CA THR A 278 -15.40 -11.68 -4.91
C THR A 278 -15.14 -10.34 -5.59
N GLY A 279 -15.93 -9.98 -6.60
CA GLY A 279 -15.80 -8.69 -7.30
C GLY A 279 -15.89 -7.49 -6.35
N SER A 280 -16.79 -7.54 -5.37
CA SER A 280 -16.94 -6.49 -4.37
C SER A 280 -15.74 -6.37 -3.43
N VAL A 281 -15.12 -7.50 -3.05
CA VAL A 281 -13.89 -7.51 -2.22
C VAL A 281 -12.75 -6.77 -2.90
N TRP A 282 -12.63 -6.82 -4.24
CA TRP A 282 -11.53 -6.20 -4.99
C TRP A 282 -11.75 -4.72 -5.36
N LEU A 283 -12.95 -4.17 -5.12
CA LEU A 283 -13.29 -2.78 -5.50
C LEU A 283 -12.33 -1.72 -4.92
N TRP A 284 -11.66 -1.99 -3.80
CA TRP A 284 -10.69 -1.08 -3.19
C TRP A 284 -9.52 -0.75 -4.12
N LEU A 285 -9.24 -1.62 -5.09
CA LEU A 285 -8.10 -1.49 -5.98
C LEU A 285 -8.27 -0.29 -6.92
N PHE A 286 -9.50 0.02 -7.35
CA PHE A 286 -9.79 1.20 -8.18
C PHE A 286 -9.29 2.51 -7.57
N PRO A 287 -9.76 2.94 -6.38
CA PRO A 287 -9.37 4.21 -5.80
C PRO A 287 -7.88 4.24 -5.46
N VAL A 288 -7.30 3.10 -5.09
CA VAL A 288 -5.88 2.99 -4.77
C VAL A 288 -5.00 3.15 -6.01
N VAL A 289 -5.31 2.45 -7.11
CA VAL A 289 -4.60 2.59 -8.39
C VAL A 289 -4.77 3.99 -8.94
N ILE A 290 -6.01 4.50 -9.02
CA ILE A 290 -6.30 5.86 -9.53
C ILE A 290 -5.53 6.90 -8.72
N GLY A 291 -5.61 6.83 -7.39
CA GLY A 291 -4.96 7.83 -6.54
C GLY A 291 -3.44 7.78 -6.58
N TRP A 292 -2.84 6.59 -6.69
CA TRP A 292 -1.39 6.49 -6.92
C TRP A 292 -0.98 7.00 -8.29
N LEU A 293 -1.71 6.69 -9.36
CA LEU A 293 -1.39 7.22 -10.69
C LEU A 293 -1.54 8.74 -10.78
N GLN A 294 -2.54 9.31 -10.08
CA GLN A 294 -2.74 10.76 -9.98
C GLN A 294 -1.63 11.44 -9.17
N LEU A 295 -1.22 10.85 -8.04
CA LEU A 295 -0.12 11.38 -7.24
C LEU A 295 1.24 11.29 -7.95
N SER A 296 1.38 10.34 -8.89
CA SER A 296 2.63 10.06 -9.60
C SER A 296 3.82 9.93 -8.64
N PRO A 297 3.77 8.97 -7.69
CA PRO A 297 4.74 8.77 -6.64
C PRO A 297 6.19 8.78 -7.16
N LYS A 298 7.08 9.55 -6.52
CA LYS A 298 8.51 9.60 -6.87
C LYS A 298 9.22 8.39 -6.24
N CYS A 299 8.95 7.21 -6.79
CA CYS A 299 9.36 5.93 -6.21
C CYS A 299 10.57 5.26 -6.88
N ASP A 300 11.15 5.85 -7.93
CA ASP A 300 12.39 5.39 -8.55
C ASP A 300 13.62 5.89 -7.77
N ASP A 301 14.18 5.02 -6.93
CA ASP A 301 15.34 5.33 -6.07
C ASP A 301 16.57 5.77 -6.88
N ALA A 302 16.86 5.15 -8.03
CA ALA A 302 18.02 5.49 -8.84
C ALA A 302 17.90 6.87 -9.47
N ARG A 303 16.71 7.19 -10.00
CA ARG A 303 16.42 8.50 -10.57
C ARG A 303 16.41 9.58 -9.49
N LEU A 304 15.89 9.28 -8.31
CA LEU A 304 15.84 10.21 -7.19
C LEU A 304 17.25 10.54 -6.66
N ARG A 305 18.10 9.52 -6.51
CA ARG A 305 19.52 9.71 -6.14
C ARG A 305 20.25 10.57 -7.14
N ARG A 306 20.00 10.36 -8.44
CA ARG A 306 20.57 11.19 -9.51
C ARG A 306 20.11 12.64 -9.39
N ALA A 307 18.81 12.88 -9.22
CA ALA A 307 18.25 14.22 -9.11
C ALA A 307 18.84 15.00 -7.92
N ILE A 308 18.87 14.40 -6.72
CA ILE A 308 19.45 15.03 -5.53
C ILE A 308 20.97 15.21 -5.70
N GLY A 309 21.66 14.23 -6.29
CA GLY A 309 23.09 14.32 -6.57
C GLY A 309 23.45 15.46 -7.53
N GLU A 310 22.67 15.64 -8.59
CA GLU A 310 22.85 16.73 -9.55
C GLU A 310 22.56 18.11 -8.94
N ALA A 311 21.46 18.25 -8.19
CA ALA A 311 21.18 19.49 -7.46
C ALA A 311 22.30 19.82 -6.47
N ASN A 312 22.78 18.85 -5.69
CA ASN A 312 23.84 19.04 -4.71
C ASN A 312 25.20 19.48 -5.28
N ARG A 313 25.41 19.46 -6.61
CA ARG A 313 26.62 20.00 -7.26
C ARG A 313 26.63 21.52 -7.34
N ILE A 314 25.45 22.15 -7.35
CA ILE A 314 25.30 23.61 -7.44
C ILE A 314 24.98 24.26 -6.08
N ALA A 315 25.03 23.50 -4.99
CA ALA A 315 24.77 24.01 -3.65
C ALA A 315 25.96 24.83 -3.13
N TYR A 316 25.65 25.95 -2.48
CA TYR A 316 26.59 26.86 -1.82
C TYR A 316 26.45 26.81 -0.31
N VAL A 317 27.56 27.01 0.39
CA VAL A 317 27.66 27.10 1.85
C VAL A 317 28.39 28.39 2.20
N ALA A 318 27.99 29.03 3.29
CA ALA A 318 28.70 30.20 3.77
C ALA A 318 30.07 29.81 4.35
N ASP A 319 31.09 30.55 3.95
CA ASP A 319 32.44 30.40 4.48
C ASP A 319 32.59 31.23 5.78
N GLU A 320 33.64 30.96 6.57
CA GLU A 320 33.87 31.70 7.83
C GLU A 320 34.21 33.16 7.58
N ASP A 321 35.04 33.45 6.57
CA ASP A 321 35.61 34.78 6.35
C ASP A 321 35.40 35.33 4.92
N SER A 322 34.94 34.50 3.97
CA SER A 322 34.83 34.88 2.57
C SER A 322 33.41 34.74 1.98
N ASP A 323 33.29 35.07 0.69
CA ASP A 323 32.03 34.88 -0.04
C ASP A 323 31.60 33.41 -0.06
N PRO A 324 30.30 33.12 -0.24
CA PRO A 324 29.80 31.75 -0.29
C PRO A 324 30.55 30.87 -1.28
N VAL A 325 30.93 29.67 -0.84
CA VAL A 325 31.68 28.69 -1.62
C VAL A 325 30.81 27.48 -1.97
N LEU A 326 31.17 26.77 -3.04
CA LEU A 326 30.48 25.52 -3.41
C LEU A 326 30.65 24.47 -2.31
N ALA A 327 29.54 23.85 -1.89
CA ALA A 327 29.49 22.84 -0.83
C ALA A 327 30.47 21.69 -1.08
N GLU A 328 30.63 21.30 -2.35
CA GLU A 328 31.52 20.21 -2.77
C GLU A 328 33.00 20.49 -2.54
N ARG A 329 33.40 21.76 -2.48
CA ARG A 329 34.79 22.15 -2.20
C ARG A 329 35.12 22.09 -0.71
N VAL A 330 34.12 22.18 0.15
CA VAL A 330 34.29 22.23 1.61
C VAL A 330 34.23 20.83 2.21
N SER A 331 33.19 20.06 1.89
CA SER A 331 33.03 18.71 2.45
C SER A 331 32.25 17.79 1.50
N ALA A 332 32.18 16.50 1.84
CA ALA A 332 31.28 15.56 1.18
C ALA A 332 29.83 15.61 1.74
N ALA A 333 29.62 16.28 2.89
CA ALA A 333 28.33 16.38 3.53
C ALA A 333 27.41 17.35 2.76
N ARG A 334 26.12 17.05 2.74
CA ARG A 334 25.11 17.86 2.04
C ARG A 334 23.90 18.07 2.94
N ALA A 335 23.27 19.24 2.80
CA ALA A 335 22.06 19.57 3.53
C ALA A 335 20.92 18.58 3.23
N PHE A 336 20.74 18.20 1.96
CA PHE A 336 19.77 17.19 1.54
C PHE A 336 20.49 15.93 1.07
N SER A 337 20.12 14.78 1.62
CA SER A 337 20.64 13.47 1.24
C SER A 337 19.56 12.40 1.33
N LEU A 338 19.80 11.26 0.69
CA LEU A 338 18.97 10.07 0.85
C LEU A 338 19.71 9.07 1.75
N LEU A 339 18.98 8.46 2.70
CA LEU A 339 19.53 7.43 3.57
C LEU A 339 20.04 6.27 2.70
N ASN A 340 21.27 5.85 2.95
CA ASN A 340 21.91 4.74 2.27
C ASN A 340 21.82 3.49 3.12
N ALA A 341 21.38 2.38 2.50
CA ALA A 341 21.37 1.06 3.14
C ALA A 341 22.76 0.59 3.62
N GLY A 342 23.85 1.16 3.07
CA GLY A 342 25.22 0.86 3.50
C GLY A 342 25.71 1.67 4.71
N LEU A 343 25.03 2.77 5.06
CA LEU A 343 25.39 3.63 6.21
C LEU A 343 24.58 3.27 7.47
N ILE A 344 23.41 2.65 7.29
CA ILE A 344 22.51 2.25 8.37
C ILE A 344 22.35 0.73 8.32
N ASP A 345 23.17 0.00 9.08
CA ASP A 345 23.01 -1.44 9.29
C ASP A 345 21.93 -1.71 10.35
N ASP A 346 20.74 -1.12 10.14
CA ASP A 346 19.59 -1.33 11.01
C ASP A 346 18.39 -1.88 10.25
N ALA A 347 18.22 -3.20 10.34
CA ALA A 347 17.05 -3.91 9.82
C ALA A 347 15.71 -3.32 10.29
N ALA A 348 15.69 -2.57 11.41
CA ALA A 348 14.49 -1.88 11.88
C ALA A 348 14.10 -0.68 11.00
N GLN A 349 14.95 -0.22 10.09
CA GLN A 349 14.67 0.85 9.13
C GLN A 349 14.55 0.37 7.67
N ASP A 350 14.69 -0.92 7.39
CA ASP A 350 14.65 -1.45 6.01
C ASP A 350 13.48 -0.93 5.18
N ASP A 351 12.27 -0.91 5.74
CA ASP A 351 11.06 -0.44 5.04
C ASP A 351 11.11 1.06 4.77
N ALA A 352 11.72 1.84 5.67
CA ALA A 352 11.86 3.29 5.49
C ALA A 352 12.77 3.63 4.31
N LEU A 353 13.71 2.74 3.96
CA LEU A 353 14.63 2.88 2.83
C LEU A 353 13.98 2.60 1.46
N CYS A 354 12.82 1.93 1.42
CA CYS A 354 12.15 1.56 0.18
C CYS A 354 11.24 2.67 -0.34
N SER A 355 11.48 3.24 -1.51
CA SER A 355 10.74 4.38 -2.06
C SER A 355 9.32 4.08 -2.55
N ALA A 356 8.91 2.81 -2.60
CA ALA A 356 7.53 2.45 -2.98
C ALA A 356 6.48 3.08 -2.03
N PRO A 357 5.33 3.55 -2.56
CA PRO A 357 4.32 4.28 -1.79
C PRO A 357 3.73 3.49 -0.62
N ILE A 358 3.61 2.16 -0.76
CA ILE A 358 3.06 1.31 0.31
C ILE A 358 3.91 1.33 1.59
N TYR A 359 5.19 1.72 1.51
CA TYR A 359 6.08 1.86 2.66
C TYR A 359 6.00 3.23 3.33
N ASN A 360 5.09 4.12 2.92
CA ASN A 360 4.98 5.46 3.50
C ASN A 360 4.75 5.44 5.02
N TYR A 361 4.09 4.39 5.55
CA TYR A 361 3.95 4.19 7.00
C TYR A 361 5.30 4.20 7.74
N ALA A 362 6.37 3.70 7.11
CA ALA A 362 7.69 3.57 7.73
C ALA A 362 8.46 4.90 7.77
N ARG A 363 8.13 5.85 6.90
CA ARG A 363 8.81 7.14 6.73
C ARG A 363 8.12 8.32 7.38
N LEU A 364 6.87 8.14 7.83
CA LEU A 364 6.05 9.22 8.38
C LEU A 364 6.81 10.09 9.39
N HIS A 365 7.49 9.46 10.35
CA HIS A 365 8.22 10.18 11.39
C HIS A 365 9.48 10.88 10.87
N SER A 366 10.34 10.16 10.14
CA SER A 366 11.60 10.72 9.63
C SER A 366 11.36 11.86 8.64
N TRP A 367 10.40 11.71 7.73
CA TRP A 367 10.02 12.75 6.79
C TRP A 367 9.42 13.97 7.50
N THR A 368 8.55 13.76 8.49
CA THR A 368 7.97 14.87 9.27
C THR A 368 9.05 15.69 9.96
N LEU A 369 10.01 15.03 10.61
CA LEU A 369 11.12 15.72 11.29
C LEU A 369 12.00 16.52 10.33
N CYS A 370 12.38 15.94 9.20
CA CYS A 370 13.14 16.64 8.16
C CYS A 370 12.39 17.88 7.65
N THR A 371 11.08 17.73 7.47
CA THR A 371 10.21 18.79 6.97
C THR A 371 10.04 19.92 7.99
N GLU A 372 9.79 19.60 9.26
CA GLU A 372 9.70 20.58 10.34
C GLU A 372 11.01 21.35 10.50
N LEU A 373 12.16 20.68 10.34
CA LEU A 373 13.46 21.32 10.37
C LEU A 373 13.60 22.37 9.27
N VAL A 374 13.32 22.02 8.01
CA VAL A 374 13.38 22.96 6.88
C VAL A 374 12.40 24.12 7.05
N VAL A 375 11.15 23.81 7.41
CA VAL A 375 10.11 24.83 7.69
C VAL A 375 10.53 25.77 8.81
N SER A 376 11.18 25.26 9.86
CA SER A 376 11.63 26.08 10.99
C SER A 376 12.69 27.09 10.57
N VAL A 377 13.65 26.69 9.73
CA VAL A 377 14.70 27.56 9.18
C VAL A 377 14.07 28.62 8.27
N LEU A 378 13.20 28.20 7.34
CA LEU A 378 12.49 29.11 6.43
C LEU A 378 11.64 30.14 7.17
N ARG A 379 10.88 29.71 8.18
CA ARG A 379 10.03 30.60 8.98
C ARG A 379 10.86 31.61 9.76
N LYS A 380 12.02 31.21 10.30
CA LYS A 380 12.95 32.14 10.96
C LYS A 380 13.53 33.13 9.96
N ALA A 381 14.00 32.66 8.81
CA ALA A 381 14.54 33.52 7.77
C ALA A 381 13.49 34.54 7.26
N SER A 382 12.24 34.11 7.07
CA SER A 382 11.10 34.97 6.73
C SER A 382 10.87 36.04 7.80
N ARG A 383 10.79 35.69 9.08
CA ARG A 383 10.57 36.66 10.17
C ARG A 383 11.69 37.70 10.27
N GLN A 384 12.94 37.28 10.07
CA GLN A 384 14.08 38.18 10.08
C GLN A 384 14.01 39.15 8.88
N ALA A 385 13.61 38.65 7.71
CA ALA A 385 13.39 39.48 6.53
C ALA A 385 12.24 40.48 6.74
N ASP A 386 11.12 40.06 7.33
CA ASP A 386 9.98 40.94 7.66
C ASP A 386 10.39 42.03 8.67
N ALA A 387 11.30 41.70 9.59
CA ALA A 387 11.91 42.65 10.52
C ALA A 387 12.99 43.55 9.88
N HIS A 388 13.22 43.43 8.56
CA HIS A 388 14.22 44.16 7.81
C HIS A 388 15.65 43.95 8.34
N LEU A 389 15.93 42.75 8.85
CA LEU A 389 17.25 42.36 9.35
C LEU A 389 18.03 41.61 8.26
N ARG A 390 19.29 42.01 8.08
CA ARG A 390 20.19 41.35 7.13
C ARG A 390 20.90 40.17 7.76
N ALA A 391 21.18 39.16 6.94
CA ALA A 391 21.91 37.97 7.36
C ALA A 391 23.34 38.29 7.82
N ASP A 392 24.00 39.29 7.24
CA ASP A 392 25.35 39.74 7.62
C ASP A 392 25.39 40.57 8.92
N GLY A 393 24.24 40.81 9.55
CA GLY A 393 24.12 41.63 10.77
C GLY A 393 24.32 43.13 10.55
N ARG A 394 24.48 43.60 9.30
CA ARG A 394 24.66 45.04 8.99
C ARG A 394 23.31 45.76 8.99
N ARG A 395 23.26 46.98 9.51
CA ARG A 395 22.01 47.72 9.82
C ARG A 395 21.23 48.29 8.64
N CYS A 396 21.71 48.18 7.40
CA CYS A 396 21.06 48.83 6.24
C CYS A 396 20.41 47.80 5.31
N TRP A 397 19.12 47.53 5.53
CA TRP A 397 18.27 46.75 4.62
C TRP A 397 18.18 47.42 3.25
N ARG A 398 18.44 46.66 2.19
CA ARG A 398 18.23 47.12 0.82
C ARG A 398 16.83 46.75 0.35
N GLN A 399 16.10 47.71 -0.19
CA GLN A 399 14.81 47.43 -0.83
C GLN A 399 15.03 46.53 -2.04
N ALA A 400 14.14 45.55 -2.22
CA ALA A 400 14.12 44.70 -3.40
C ALA A 400 13.54 45.48 -4.59
N GLY A 401 13.96 45.15 -5.81
CA GLY A 401 13.33 45.68 -7.03
C GLY A 401 11.93 45.12 -7.23
N GLU A 402 11.18 45.64 -8.21
CA GLU A 402 9.78 45.26 -8.48
C GLU A 402 9.54 43.76 -8.68
N THR A 403 10.56 43.00 -9.10
CA THR A 403 10.46 41.56 -9.41
C THR A 403 10.94 40.64 -8.30
N GLN A 404 11.47 41.17 -7.20
CA GLN A 404 12.11 40.38 -6.13
C GLN A 404 11.41 40.58 -4.80
N LEU A 405 11.17 39.48 -4.07
CA LEU A 405 10.65 39.53 -2.69
C LEU A 405 11.69 40.11 -1.72
N ILE A 406 12.96 39.73 -1.86
CA ILE A 406 14.06 40.16 -0.98
C ILE A 406 15.30 40.42 -1.84
N HIS A 407 15.97 41.55 -1.62
CA HIS A 407 17.23 41.87 -2.30
C HIS A 407 18.33 40.85 -1.93
N PRO A 408 19.06 40.23 -2.89
CA PRO A 408 20.07 39.20 -2.64
C PRO A 408 21.12 39.58 -1.58
N ASP A 409 21.60 40.82 -1.59
CA ASP A 409 22.60 41.29 -0.61
C ASP A 409 22.12 41.29 0.84
N ASN A 410 20.81 41.30 1.11
CA ASN A 410 20.29 41.17 2.48
C ASN A 410 20.44 39.75 3.02
N ARG A 411 20.68 38.78 2.13
CA ARG A 411 20.75 37.34 2.40
C ARG A 411 22.18 36.79 2.35
N ARG A 412 23.14 37.56 1.85
CA ARG A 412 24.58 37.22 1.88
C ARG A 412 25.12 37.39 3.28
N ALA A 413 25.84 36.40 3.78
CA ALA A 413 26.42 36.39 5.12
C ALA A 413 27.51 35.33 5.25
N THR A 414 28.43 35.54 6.21
CA THR A 414 29.40 34.52 6.63
C THR A 414 28.73 33.46 7.51
N ARG A 415 29.39 32.32 7.69
CA ARG A 415 28.88 31.18 8.47
C ARG A 415 28.36 31.59 9.85
N GLY A 416 29.21 32.26 10.64
CA GLY A 416 28.83 32.69 12.00
C GLY A 416 27.70 33.72 12.02
N ALA A 417 27.52 34.50 10.94
CA ALA A 417 26.40 35.43 10.81
C ALA A 417 25.10 34.70 10.45
N ILE A 418 25.15 33.70 9.57
CA ILE A 418 24.00 32.83 9.25
C ILE A 418 23.54 32.03 10.48
N GLU A 419 24.48 31.51 11.26
CA GLU A 419 24.17 30.80 12.50
C GLU A 419 23.42 31.71 13.49
N LYS A 420 23.84 32.97 13.62
CA LYS A 420 23.17 33.98 14.45
C LYS A 420 21.83 34.45 13.87
N PHE A 421 21.70 34.46 12.54
CA PHE A 421 20.45 34.81 11.85
C PHE A 421 19.34 33.79 12.13
N CYS A 422 19.72 32.52 12.32
CA CYS A 422 18.83 31.41 12.67
C CYS A 422 19.32 30.68 13.95
N PRO A 423 19.24 31.30 15.15
CA PRO A 423 19.98 30.87 16.34
C PRO A 423 19.43 29.61 17.01
N ASP A 424 18.11 29.39 17.05
CA ASP A 424 17.51 28.21 17.74
C ASP A 424 17.26 27.02 16.80
N VAL A 425 18.11 26.82 15.80
CA VAL A 425 18.13 25.56 15.04
C VAL A 425 19.42 24.86 15.43
N GLU A 426 19.33 23.99 16.46
CA GLU A 426 20.47 23.31 17.06
C GLU A 426 21.33 22.60 16.00
N GLU A 427 22.64 22.67 16.17
CA GLU A 427 23.63 21.97 15.35
C GLU A 427 23.74 20.51 15.77
N GLY A 428 23.71 19.61 14.79
CA GLY A 428 24.02 18.20 14.97
C GLY A 428 22.84 17.22 14.82
N SER A 429 23.22 15.97 14.58
CA SER A 429 22.38 14.77 14.44
C SER A 429 21.52 14.39 15.67
N ALA A 430 21.52 15.22 16.72
CA ALA A 430 20.72 15.04 17.95
C ALA A 430 19.21 15.31 17.75
N TRP A 431 18.80 15.77 16.57
CA TRP A 431 17.41 16.05 16.21
C TRP A 431 16.53 14.83 16.00
N VAL A 432 17.04 13.61 16.15
CA VAL A 432 16.18 12.42 16.02
C VAL A 432 14.99 12.55 16.96
N CYS A 433 15.15 13.10 18.19
CA CYS A 433 14.05 13.30 19.15
C CYS A 433 14.21 14.56 20.04
N GLY A 434 13.78 15.72 19.51
CA GLY A 434 13.54 16.95 20.29
C GLY A 434 12.23 16.90 21.13
N SER A 435 11.83 18.06 21.68
CA SER A 435 10.78 18.24 22.71
C SER A 435 9.40 17.60 22.44
N SER A 436 9.10 17.24 21.19
CA SER A 436 8.02 16.30 20.86
C SER A 436 8.60 15.10 20.11
N HIS A 437 8.48 13.89 20.68
CA HIS A 437 9.09 12.68 20.11
C HIS A 437 8.49 12.24 18.75
N TRP A 438 7.36 12.85 18.33
CA TRP A 438 6.52 12.35 17.25
C TRP A 438 6.32 13.33 16.09
N GLY A 439 6.77 14.59 16.20
CA GLY A 439 6.45 15.68 15.28
C GLY A 439 5.02 16.21 15.46
N SER A 440 4.75 17.43 15.01
CA SER A 440 3.44 18.08 15.20
C SER A 440 2.33 17.35 14.44
N SER A 441 1.20 17.14 15.11
CA SER A 441 -0.03 16.54 14.56
C SER A 441 0.10 15.15 13.91
N THR A 442 1.25 14.46 14.05
CA THR A 442 1.49 13.14 13.44
C THR A 442 0.44 12.12 13.85
N ILE A 443 0.06 12.08 15.12
CA ILE A 443 -0.98 11.19 15.65
C ILE A 443 -2.34 11.45 14.97
N SER A 444 -2.73 12.73 14.82
CA SER A 444 -3.99 13.09 14.15
C SER A 444 -3.99 12.63 12.68
N ARG A 445 -2.87 12.77 11.97
CA ARG A 445 -2.72 12.30 10.59
C ARG A 445 -2.84 10.77 10.50
N ILE A 446 -2.23 10.03 11.43
CA ILE A 446 -2.37 8.57 11.52
C ILE A 446 -3.83 8.18 11.73
N PHE A 447 -4.54 8.79 12.69
CA PHE A 447 -5.94 8.47 12.96
C PHE A 447 -6.84 8.78 11.76
N LEU A 448 -6.67 9.95 11.14
CA LEU A 448 -7.49 10.34 9.99
C LEU A 448 -7.24 9.44 8.78
N ALA A 449 -5.96 9.14 8.46
CA ALA A 449 -5.62 8.22 7.38
C ALA A 449 -6.17 6.80 7.65
N SER A 450 -6.10 6.33 8.89
CA SER A 450 -6.65 5.03 9.31
C SER A 450 -8.16 4.97 9.15
N PHE A 451 -8.89 6.01 9.58
CA PHE A 451 -10.35 6.06 9.45
C PHE A 451 -10.80 5.99 7.98
N ILE A 452 -10.14 6.74 7.11
CA ILE A 452 -10.44 6.76 5.68
C ILE A 452 -10.11 5.42 5.02
N ALA A 453 -8.96 4.84 5.36
CA ALA A 453 -8.56 3.51 4.88
C ALA A 453 -9.51 2.40 5.35
N ALA A 454 -9.94 2.45 6.62
CA ALA A 454 -10.88 1.50 7.18
C ALA A 454 -12.25 1.60 6.50
N THR A 455 -12.70 2.82 6.20
CA THR A 455 -13.96 3.05 5.47
C THR A 455 -13.92 2.39 4.09
N LEU A 456 -12.80 2.48 3.36
CA LEU A 456 -12.66 1.80 2.08
C LEU A 456 -12.61 0.28 2.25
N GLN A 457 -11.70 -0.23 3.09
CA GLN A 457 -11.49 -1.68 3.26
C GLN A 457 -12.73 -2.41 3.78
N TRP A 458 -13.34 -1.88 4.85
CA TRP A 458 -14.57 -2.47 5.42
C TRP A 458 -15.80 -2.13 4.60
N GLY A 459 -15.79 -1.07 3.79
CA GLY A 459 -16.83 -0.80 2.81
C GLY A 459 -16.89 -1.87 1.72
N THR A 460 -15.74 -2.23 1.14
CA THR A 460 -15.66 -3.22 0.06
C THR A 460 -15.78 -4.66 0.57
N ALA A 461 -15.13 -5.00 1.69
CA ALA A 461 -15.33 -6.29 2.34
C ALA A 461 -16.76 -6.42 2.92
N GLY A 462 -17.29 -5.35 3.51
CA GLY A 462 -18.65 -5.29 4.04
C GLY A 462 -19.71 -5.45 2.95
N ALA A 463 -19.49 -4.87 1.77
CA ALA A 463 -20.33 -5.12 0.59
C ALA A 463 -20.42 -6.61 0.26
N ALA A 464 -19.28 -7.30 0.22
CA ALA A 464 -19.23 -8.75 -0.02
C ALA A 464 -19.89 -9.56 1.11
N LEU A 465 -19.76 -9.11 2.37
CA LEU A 465 -20.43 -9.73 3.51
C LEU A 465 -21.94 -9.55 3.46
N ILE A 466 -22.44 -8.37 3.11
CA ILE A 466 -23.88 -8.11 2.93
C ILE A 466 -24.45 -9.07 1.89
N ILE A 467 -23.74 -9.24 0.76
CA ILE A 467 -24.14 -10.19 -0.28
C ILE A 467 -24.22 -11.60 0.31
N HIS A 468 -23.18 -12.12 0.97
CA HIS A 468 -23.23 -13.50 1.48
C HIS A 468 -24.16 -13.74 2.67
N VAL A 469 -24.33 -12.77 3.56
CA VAL A 469 -25.08 -12.96 4.80
C VAL A 469 -26.58 -12.76 4.61
N LEU A 470 -26.97 -11.86 3.69
CA LEU A 470 -28.37 -11.51 3.47
C LEU A 470 -29.01 -12.22 2.27
N THR A 471 -28.20 -12.72 1.32
CA THR A 471 -28.66 -13.59 0.22
C THR A 471 -29.00 -14.96 0.79
N PRO A 472 -30.21 -15.51 0.61
CA PRO A 472 -30.56 -16.78 1.21
C PRO A 472 -29.68 -17.95 0.71
N PRO A 473 -29.34 -18.94 1.56
CA PRO A 473 -29.69 -19.04 2.99
C PRO A 473 -29.15 -17.86 3.80
N ARG A 474 -29.83 -17.38 4.84
CA ARG A 474 -29.32 -16.22 5.61
C ARG A 474 -28.44 -16.67 6.77
N GLY A 475 -27.30 -16.00 6.93
CA GLY A 475 -26.43 -16.19 8.10
C GLY A 475 -24.94 -16.17 7.78
N LEU A 476 -24.14 -16.69 8.70
CA LEU A 476 -22.69 -16.82 8.54
C LEU A 476 -22.33 -18.26 8.17
N GLY A 477 -21.40 -18.40 7.22
CA GLY A 477 -20.83 -19.69 6.83
C GLY A 477 -19.43 -19.53 6.29
N CYS A 478 -18.98 -20.55 5.57
CA CYS A 478 -17.58 -20.65 5.14
C CYS A 478 -17.15 -19.43 4.29
N ARG A 479 -17.95 -19.05 3.28
CA ARG A 479 -17.60 -17.94 2.36
C ARG A 479 -17.52 -16.58 3.07
N SER A 480 -18.54 -16.24 3.87
CA SER A 480 -18.52 -15.02 4.68
C SER A 480 -17.40 -15.02 5.71
N ALA A 481 -17.07 -16.18 6.30
CA ALA A 481 -15.97 -16.31 7.25
C ALA A 481 -14.61 -16.04 6.58
N LEU A 482 -14.38 -16.53 5.36
CA LEU A 482 -13.16 -16.23 4.59
C LEU A 482 -13.00 -14.72 4.37
N ILE A 483 -14.07 -14.00 4.05
CA ILE A 483 -14.04 -12.54 3.86
C ILE A 483 -13.77 -11.82 5.18
N ILE A 484 -14.41 -12.24 6.29
CA ILE A 484 -14.14 -11.67 7.63
C ILE A 484 -12.68 -11.87 8.00
N ILE A 485 -12.15 -13.10 7.83
CA ILE A 485 -10.76 -13.42 8.12
C ILE A 485 -9.84 -12.53 7.28
N TYR A 486 -10.09 -12.44 5.97
CA TYR A 486 -9.32 -11.58 5.07
C TYR A 486 -9.30 -10.11 5.52
N ALA A 487 -10.47 -9.55 5.85
CA ALA A 487 -10.62 -8.16 6.26
C ALA A 487 -9.99 -7.86 7.63
N MET A 488 -10.18 -8.77 8.60
CA MET A 488 -9.55 -8.68 9.92
C MET A 488 -8.03 -8.81 9.83
N THR A 489 -7.52 -9.81 9.09
CA THR A 489 -6.08 -10.00 8.89
C THR A 489 -5.46 -8.81 8.17
N SER A 490 -6.12 -8.26 7.15
CA SER A 490 -5.70 -7.00 6.48
C SER A 490 -5.55 -5.85 7.48
N THR A 491 -6.50 -5.69 8.40
CA THR A 491 -6.47 -4.65 9.46
C THR A 491 -5.35 -4.92 10.47
N ILE A 492 -5.15 -6.17 10.88
CA ILE A 492 -4.07 -6.58 11.79
C ILE A 492 -2.70 -6.30 11.17
N ILE A 493 -2.49 -6.65 9.90
CA ILE A 493 -1.24 -6.39 9.17
C ILE A 493 -0.90 -4.90 9.20
N TRP A 494 -1.86 -4.04 8.86
CA TRP A 494 -1.69 -2.59 8.93
C TRP A 494 -1.29 -2.13 10.35
N GLY A 495 -2.02 -2.58 11.38
CA GLY A 495 -1.76 -2.20 12.77
C GLY A 495 -0.36 -2.64 13.24
N LEU A 496 0.06 -3.85 12.88
CA LEU A 496 1.41 -4.36 13.19
C LEU A 496 2.51 -3.54 12.52
N LEU A 497 2.32 -3.12 11.26
CA LEU A 497 3.32 -2.34 10.51
C LEU A 497 3.44 -0.89 10.99
N VAL A 498 2.32 -0.22 11.26
CA VAL A 498 2.31 1.13 11.84
C VAL A 498 2.93 1.12 13.23
N THR A 499 2.56 0.15 14.07
CA THR A 499 3.13 -0.01 15.42
C THR A 499 4.63 -0.32 15.34
N SER A 500 5.05 -1.17 14.40
CA SER A 500 6.46 -1.47 14.16
C SER A 500 7.24 -0.21 13.79
N SER A 501 6.72 0.66 12.91
CA SER A 501 7.37 1.91 12.55
C SER A 501 7.49 2.86 13.74
N ALA A 502 6.42 3.01 14.52
CA ALA A 502 6.43 3.84 15.73
C ALA A 502 7.49 3.35 16.75
N LEU A 503 7.59 2.04 16.96
CA LEU A 503 8.62 1.44 17.83
C LEU A 503 10.03 1.58 17.25
N ALA A 504 10.20 1.43 15.93
CA ALA A 504 11.48 1.64 15.28
C ALA A 504 11.96 3.08 15.49
N HIS A 505 11.08 4.07 15.26
CA HIS A 505 11.34 5.48 15.51
C HIS A 505 11.69 5.74 16.99
N TYR A 506 10.88 5.23 17.92
CA TYR A 506 11.15 5.35 19.35
C TYR A 506 12.51 4.75 19.75
N SER A 507 12.92 3.64 19.15
CA SER A 507 14.22 3.03 19.43
C SER A 507 15.42 3.89 18.98
N LEU A 508 15.21 4.81 18.03
CA LEU A 508 16.22 5.77 17.61
C LEU A 508 16.26 6.98 18.55
N CYS A 509 15.13 7.34 19.16
CA CYS A 509 15.04 8.37 20.19
C CYS A 509 15.78 8.05 21.47
N VAL A 510 15.74 6.78 21.87
CA VAL A 510 16.26 6.38 23.18
C VAL A 510 17.79 6.45 23.16
N SER A 511 18.35 7.35 23.98
CA SER A 511 19.80 7.47 24.12
C SER A 511 20.41 6.14 24.59
N PRO A 512 21.37 5.57 23.83
CA PRO A 512 22.01 4.30 24.19
C PRO A 512 22.74 4.34 25.53
N ALA A 513 23.25 5.51 25.92
CA ALA A 513 23.95 5.68 27.19
C ALA A 513 23.01 5.64 28.40
N ARG A 514 21.73 6.02 28.21
CA ARG A 514 20.77 6.16 29.30
C ARG A 514 19.94 4.90 29.52
N ASN A 515 19.46 4.26 28.44
CA ASN A 515 18.56 3.10 28.53
C ASN A 515 18.83 2.07 27.40
N PRO A 516 19.96 1.33 27.44
CA PRO A 516 20.36 0.41 26.37
C PRO A 516 19.39 -0.78 26.23
N GLU A 517 18.82 -1.29 27.32
CA GLU A 517 17.89 -2.41 27.31
C GLU A 517 16.56 -2.05 26.66
N LEU A 518 16.00 -0.88 27.00
CA LEU A 518 14.75 -0.39 26.41
C LEU A 518 14.91 -0.20 24.90
N ARG A 519 16.02 0.40 24.46
CA ARG A 519 16.34 0.54 23.03
C ARG A 519 16.40 -0.82 22.34
N ARG A 520 17.12 -1.79 22.93
CA ARG A 520 17.27 -3.14 22.36
C ARG A 520 15.93 -3.88 22.29
N ASN A 521 15.12 -3.81 23.33
CA ASN A 521 13.83 -4.50 23.41
C ASN A 521 12.81 -3.89 22.46
N THR A 522 12.72 -2.56 22.40
CA THR A 522 11.89 -1.83 21.44
C THR A 522 12.28 -2.17 20.00
N ARG A 523 13.58 -2.15 19.69
CA ARG A 523 14.11 -2.52 18.38
C ARG A 523 13.74 -3.97 18.01
N ARG A 524 13.94 -4.93 18.93
CA ARG A 524 13.54 -6.33 18.72
C ARG A 524 12.04 -6.47 18.47
N MET A 525 11.22 -5.81 19.26
CA MET A 525 9.77 -5.82 19.08
C MET A 525 9.37 -5.25 17.72
N SER A 526 9.96 -4.12 17.31
CA SER A 526 9.70 -3.53 15.99
C SER A 526 10.00 -4.52 14.85
N LEU A 527 11.10 -5.27 14.94
CA LEU A 527 11.49 -6.28 13.96
C LEU A 527 10.55 -7.48 13.96
N LEU A 528 10.14 -7.97 15.14
CA LEU A 528 9.21 -9.08 15.26
C LEU A 528 7.86 -8.72 14.65
N LEU A 529 7.26 -7.58 15.02
CA LEU A 529 5.98 -7.14 14.47
C LEU A 529 6.03 -6.98 12.95
N ARG A 530 7.12 -6.38 12.42
CA ARG A 530 7.31 -6.22 10.97
C ARG A 530 7.37 -7.55 10.23
N ARG A 531 8.17 -8.48 10.73
CA ARG A 531 8.34 -9.81 10.12
C ARG A 531 7.03 -10.59 10.17
N SER A 532 6.34 -10.57 11.32
CA SER A 532 5.03 -11.19 11.47
C SER A 532 3.99 -10.59 10.51
N ALA A 533 3.95 -9.26 10.38
CA ALA A 533 3.03 -8.60 9.46
C ALA A 533 3.30 -8.96 7.99
N LYS A 534 4.56 -9.01 7.57
CA LYS A 534 4.91 -9.44 6.20
C LYS A 534 4.57 -10.90 5.94
N LEU A 535 4.79 -11.79 6.92
CA LEU A 535 4.39 -13.19 6.83
C LEU A 535 2.87 -13.34 6.73
N LEU A 536 2.13 -12.60 7.56
CA LEU A 536 0.67 -12.55 7.50
C LEU A 536 0.19 -11.97 6.16
N ALA A 537 0.85 -10.96 5.61
CA ALA A 537 0.49 -10.41 4.30
C ALA A 537 0.68 -11.43 3.17
N ILE A 538 1.78 -12.20 3.17
CA ILE A 538 1.98 -13.31 2.23
C ILE A 538 0.84 -14.32 2.37
N ALA A 539 0.55 -14.76 3.59
CA ALA A 539 -0.50 -15.74 3.84
C ALA A 539 -1.89 -15.22 3.43
N ASN A 540 -2.22 -13.97 3.76
CA ASN A 540 -3.51 -13.35 3.45
C ASN A 540 -3.69 -13.09 1.95
N SER A 541 -2.62 -12.67 1.26
CA SER A 541 -2.61 -12.49 -0.19
C SER A 541 -2.80 -13.80 -0.93
N LEU A 542 -2.16 -14.89 -0.47
CA LEU A 542 -2.39 -16.22 -1.03
C LEU A 542 -3.80 -16.70 -0.72
N CYS A 543 -4.28 -16.49 0.51
CA CYS A 543 -5.60 -16.92 0.95
C CYS A 543 -6.72 -16.29 0.11
N VAL A 544 -6.68 -14.98 -0.17
CA VAL A 544 -7.74 -14.33 -0.97
C VAL A 544 -7.77 -14.81 -2.42
N VAL A 545 -6.60 -15.04 -3.04
CA VAL A 545 -6.52 -15.56 -4.41
C VAL A 545 -6.96 -17.02 -4.46
N MET A 546 -6.51 -17.84 -3.51
CA MET A 546 -6.91 -19.24 -3.42
C MET A 546 -8.39 -19.41 -3.07
N ALA A 547 -8.95 -18.52 -2.25
CA ALA A 547 -10.38 -18.49 -1.95
C ALA A 547 -11.20 -18.23 -3.21
N ALA A 548 -10.78 -17.25 -4.04
CA ALA A 548 -11.43 -16.99 -5.32
C ALA A 548 -11.31 -18.20 -6.28
N VAL A 549 -10.13 -18.81 -6.40
CA VAL A 549 -9.94 -20.02 -7.21
C VAL A 549 -10.80 -21.20 -6.69
N ALA A 550 -10.88 -21.38 -5.38
CA ALA A 550 -11.70 -22.41 -4.74
C ALA A 550 -13.20 -22.17 -4.94
N GLU A 551 -13.63 -20.90 -4.93
CA GLU A 551 -15.01 -20.49 -5.24
C GLU A 551 -15.37 -20.86 -6.68
N PHE A 552 -14.52 -20.50 -7.66
CA PHE A 552 -14.81 -20.74 -9.09
C PHE A 552 -14.62 -22.19 -9.53
N SER A 553 -13.94 -23.02 -8.75
CA SER A 553 -13.68 -24.43 -9.08
C SER A 553 -14.74 -25.38 -8.53
N ASN A 554 -15.85 -24.85 -8.01
CA ASN A 554 -16.87 -25.60 -7.28
C ASN A 554 -16.37 -26.28 -5.99
N PHE A 555 -15.12 -26.01 -5.55
CA PHE A 555 -14.56 -26.62 -4.36
C PHE A 555 -15.32 -26.21 -3.09
N LEU A 556 -15.80 -24.95 -3.06
CA LEU A 556 -16.66 -24.42 -2.00
C LEU A 556 -18.15 -24.75 -2.20
N ASN A 557 -18.52 -25.47 -3.27
CA ASN A 557 -19.89 -25.94 -3.47
C ASN A 557 -20.03 -27.29 -2.77
N ARG A 558 -20.21 -27.23 -1.45
CA ARG A 558 -20.45 -28.37 -0.56
C ARG A 558 -21.51 -28.00 0.46
N CYS A 559 -22.18 -29.00 1.05
CA CYS A 559 -23.16 -28.77 2.11
C CYS A 559 -22.67 -27.80 3.18
N TRP A 560 -21.45 -27.96 3.71
CA TRP A 560 -20.94 -27.07 4.78
C TRP A 560 -20.82 -25.59 4.36
N CYS A 561 -20.37 -25.33 3.13
CA CYS A 561 -20.15 -23.97 2.63
C CYS A 561 -21.45 -23.33 2.13
N ASN A 562 -22.40 -24.16 1.66
CA ASN A 562 -23.72 -23.74 1.20
C ASN A 562 -24.73 -23.66 2.35
N THR A 563 -24.43 -24.23 3.51
CA THR A 563 -25.21 -24.02 4.74
C THR A 563 -24.78 -22.79 5.50
N LEU A 564 -25.76 -22.05 6.01
CA LEU A 564 -25.51 -20.88 6.85
C LEU A 564 -26.13 -21.06 8.24
N ILE A 565 -25.40 -20.57 9.25
CA ILE A 565 -25.84 -20.54 10.64
C ILE A 565 -26.40 -19.15 10.91
N ARG A 566 -27.70 -19.08 11.18
CA ARG A 566 -28.41 -17.83 11.45
C ARG A 566 -28.07 -17.25 12.83
N ASP A 567 -27.89 -18.12 13.84
CA ASP A 567 -27.56 -17.73 15.22
C ASP A 567 -26.37 -18.54 15.75
N ILE A 568 -25.15 -18.01 15.59
CA ILE A 568 -23.93 -18.61 16.18
C ILE A 568 -24.03 -18.67 17.71
N LEU A 569 -24.75 -17.72 18.34
CA LEU A 569 -24.86 -17.60 19.79
C LEU A 569 -25.83 -18.62 20.43
N GLN A 570 -26.73 -19.24 19.66
CA GLN A 570 -27.72 -20.19 20.20
C GLN A 570 -27.29 -21.65 20.13
N ASN A 571 -26.02 -21.93 19.78
CA ASN A 571 -25.40 -23.27 19.80
C ASN A 571 -26.26 -24.38 19.15
N THR A 572 -27.09 -24.02 18.16
CA THR A 572 -28.04 -24.94 17.51
C THR A 572 -27.59 -25.19 16.08
N TYR A 573 -26.66 -26.14 15.93
CA TYR A 573 -26.26 -26.70 14.63
C TYR A 573 -27.47 -27.27 13.86
N ASP A 574 -28.54 -27.64 14.57
CA ASP A 574 -29.80 -28.14 14.03
C ASP A 574 -30.57 -27.11 13.19
N LYS A 575 -30.17 -25.83 13.20
CA LYS A 575 -30.77 -24.76 12.40
C LYS A 575 -29.95 -24.39 11.16
N ALA A 576 -28.86 -25.09 10.87
CA ALA A 576 -28.11 -24.88 9.64
C ALA A 576 -28.88 -25.47 8.45
N TYR A 577 -29.04 -24.71 7.37
CA TYR A 577 -29.81 -25.13 6.21
C TYR A 577 -29.23 -24.61 4.89
N VAL A 578 -29.50 -25.33 3.82
CA VAL A 578 -29.20 -24.94 2.43
C VAL A 578 -30.51 -24.52 1.77
N VAL A 579 -30.53 -23.37 1.10
CA VAL A 579 -31.63 -23.00 0.19
C VAL A 579 -31.32 -23.58 -1.18
N VAL A 580 -32.30 -24.26 -1.74
CA VAL A 580 -32.20 -25.07 -2.94
C VAL A 580 -33.11 -24.51 -4.04
N PHE A 581 -34.23 -23.90 -3.66
CA PHE A 581 -35.17 -23.27 -4.58
C PHE A 581 -35.59 -21.89 -4.09
N PHE A 582 -35.59 -20.90 -4.99
CA PHE A 582 -36.16 -19.58 -4.74
C PHE A 582 -37.50 -19.48 -5.48
N PRO A 583 -38.65 -19.43 -4.78
CA PRO A 583 -39.87 -19.00 -5.43
C PRO A 583 -39.71 -17.54 -5.88
N ALA A 584 -40.54 -17.15 -6.84
CA ALA A 584 -40.53 -15.90 -7.63
C ALA A 584 -40.42 -14.54 -6.90
N SER A 585 -40.12 -14.49 -5.60
CA SER A 585 -39.72 -13.29 -4.88
C SER A 585 -38.29 -12.84 -5.26
N GLN A 586 -38.13 -12.38 -6.50
CA GLN A 586 -36.89 -11.77 -7.02
C GLN A 586 -36.31 -10.69 -6.07
N SER A 587 -37.16 -10.04 -5.28
CA SER A 587 -36.77 -9.04 -4.27
C SER A 587 -35.80 -9.57 -3.20
N SER A 588 -35.87 -10.85 -2.85
CA SER A 588 -35.08 -11.44 -1.76
C SER A 588 -33.60 -11.62 -2.14
N LEU A 589 -33.30 -11.70 -3.44
CA LEU A 589 -31.94 -11.75 -4.00
C LEU A 589 -31.46 -10.37 -4.42
N LEU A 590 -32.33 -9.61 -5.10
CA LEU A 590 -31.97 -8.30 -5.67
C LEU A 590 -31.59 -7.27 -4.60
N LEU A 591 -32.31 -7.21 -3.48
CA LEU A 591 -32.09 -6.17 -2.48
C LEU A 591 -30.72 -6.30 -1.78
N PRO A 592 -30.30 -7.47 -1.25
CA PRO A 592 -28.95 -7.66 -0.72
C PRO A 592 -27.85 -7.30 -1.71
N TRP A 593 -28.03 -7.67 -2.98
CA TRP A 593 -27.03 -7.44 -4.03
C TRP A 593 -26.91 -5.95 -4.37
N ALA A 594 -28.05 -5.29 -4.62
CA ALA A 594 -28.07 -3.85 -4.86
C ALA A 594 -27.49 -3.08 -3.67
N SER A 595 -27.77 -3.52 -2.44
CA SER A 595 -27.23 -2.91 -1.22
C SER A 595 -25.72 -3.09 -1.11
N GLY A 596 -25.22 -4.31 -1.32
CA GLY A 596 -23.78 -4.60 -1.32
C GLY A 596 -23.04 -3.80 -2.39
N LEU A 597 -23.53 -3.81 -3.62
CA LEU A 597 -22.93 -3.04 -4.72
C LEU A 597 -22.94 -1.53 -4.44
N THR A 598 -24.06 -0.99 -3.95
CA THR A 598 -24.17 0.43 -3.61
C THR A 598 -23.18 0.82 -2.52
N LEU A 599 -23.02 -0.02 -1.49
CA LEU A 599 -22.03 0.21 -0.43
C LEU A 599 -20.60 0.18 -0.99
N GLY A 600 -20.24 -0.86 -1.75
CA GLY A 600 -18.89 -1.04 -2.30
C GLY A 600 -18.49 0.08 -3.26
N LEU A 601 -19.37 0.41 -4.21
CA LEU A 601 -19.17 1.52 -5.15
C LEU A 601 -19.21 2.88 -4.44
N GLY A 602 -20.09 3.04 -3.45
CA GLY A 602 -20.19 4.27 -2.65
C GLY A 602 -18.90 4.56 -1.87
N CYS A 603 -18.38 3.59 -1.13
CA CYS A 603 -17.11 3.72 -0.40
C CYS A 603 -15.94 3.97 -1.36
N THR A 604 -15.93 3.29 -2.52
CA THR A 604 -14.94 3.51 -3.57
C THR A 604 -14.99 4.93 -4.12
N GLY A 605 -16.18 5.41 -4.51
CA GLY A 605 -16.38 6.76 -5.04
C GLY A 605 -16.07 7.85 -4.02
N LEU A 606 -16.44 7.66 -2.75
CA LEU A 606 -16.07 8.57 -1.66
C LEU A 606 -14.56 8.66 -1.48
N PHE A 607 -13.83 7.53 -1.59
CA PHE A 607 -12.38 7.55 -1.51
C PHE A 607 -11.76 8.27 -2.73
N VAL A 608 -12.25 8.04 -3.95
CA VAL A 608 -11.80 8.78 -5.15
C VAL A 608 -12.05 10.28 -4.99
N LEU A 609 -13.23 10.68 -4.49
CA LEU A 609 -13.55 12.07 -4.20
C LEU A 609 -12.58 12.66 -3.18
N PHE A 610 -12.29 11.93 -2.10
CA PHE A 610 -11.29 12.32 -1.12
C PHE A 610 -9.91 12.56 -1.76
N VAL A 611 -9.45 11.66 -2.62
CA VAL A 611 -8.17 11.82 -3.35
C VAL A 611 -8.19 13.11 -4.17
N ASN A 612 -9.21 13.30 -5.01
CA ASN A 612 -9.32 14.47 -5.89
C ASN A 612 -9.38 15.78 -5.09
N LEU A 613 -10.04 15.80 -3.94
CA LEU A 613 -10.09 16.97 -3.07
C LEU A 613 -8.71 17.30 -2.48
N LEU A 614 -7.86 16.31 -2.18
CA LEU A 614 -6.58 16.52 -1.51
C LEU A 614 -5.36 16.59 -2.45
N LEU A 615 -5.50 16.24 -3.74
CA LEU A 615 -4.37 16.00 -4.66
C LEU A 615 -3.46 17.21 -4.89
N ASN A 616 -4.02 18.43 -4.90
CA ASN A 616 -3.29 19.67 -5.16
C ASN A 616 -3.32 20.59 -3.94
N PRO A 617 -2.49 20.33 -2.91
CA PRO A 617 -2.32 21.27 -1.82
C PRO A 617 -1.61 22.52 -2.34
N LEU A 618 -2.24 23.68 -2.22
CA LEU A 618 -1.62 24.99 -2.49
C LEU A 618 -1.10 25.57 -1.16
N PRO A 619 0.18 25.98 -1.09
CA PRO A 619 0.78 26.58 0.10
C PRO A 619 0.26 27.99 0.39
#